data_AF-A0A811G7Q1-F1
#
_entry.id   AF-A0A811G7Q1-F1
#
_cell.length_a   1.000
_cell.length_b   1.000
_cell.length_c   1.000
_cell.angle_alpha   90.00
_cell.angle_beta   90.00
_cell.angle_gamma   90.00
#
_symmetry.space_group_name_H-M   'P 1'
#
loop_
_entity.id
_entity.type
_entity.pdbx_description
1 polymer ?
#
loop_
_entity_poly.entity_id
_entity_poly.type
_entity_poly.pdbx_seq_one_letter_code
_entity_poly.pdbx_strand_id
1 'polypeptide(L)'
;MTFGPWLKEKTYRSQVKAADIPRWVTPSQKFWVTHRGARRSFNRLHELINDGTLFTYLNPPEGVTCDVKSTTNLLEGGINKQLKDLARAHRGTFDEHQRIIMDWWLYVRTENPVPPLQLALEQDFGRKGEQKARAAWAKEEIKRRGHADGRPAAYDTGIDSEWNPLLSLEPKIV
;
A
#
# COMPACT_ATOMS: atom_id res chain seq x y z
N MET A 1 -14.15 29.55 5.41
CA MET A 1 -12.73 29.12 5.38
C MET A 1 -12.47 28.42 4.07
N THR A 2 -11.51 28.87 3.25
CA THR A 2 -11.09 28.12 2.07
C THR A 2 -10.03 27.09 2.48
N PHE A 3 -10.16 25.86 2.01
CA PHE A 3 -9.29 24.75 2.41
C PHE A 3 -7.86 24.88 1.84
N GLY A 4 -7.71 25.61 0.73
CA GLY A 4 -6.44 25.82 0.03
C GLY A 4 -5.35 26.51 0.87
N PRO A 5 -5.61 27.69 1.48
CA PRO A 5 -4.66 28.35 2.36
C PRO A 5 -4.22 27.49 3.55
N TRP A 6 -5.17 26.78 4.16
CA TRP A 6 -4.88 25.86 5.28
C TRP A 6 -3.94 24.73 4.86
N LEU A 7 -4.17 24.05 3.73
CA LEU A 7 -3.26 23.02 3.21
C LEU A 7 -1.85 23.52 2.85
N LYS A 8 -1.70 24.83 2.62
CA LYS A 8 -0.42 25.48 2.27
C LYS A 8 0.33 26.00 3.50
N GLU A 9 -0.28 25.94 4.69
CA GLU A 9 0.32 26.38 5.93
C GLU A 9 1.64 25.64 6.20
N LYS A 10 2.62 26.41 6.68
CA LYS A 10 3.96 25.93 6.98
C LYS A 10 4.25 26.15 8.45
N THR A 11 4.80 25.13 9.09
CA THR A 11 5.40 25.26 10.41
C THR A 11 6.88 25.54 10.23
N TYR A 12 7.37 26.62 10.83
CA TYR A 12 8.78 26.98 10.77
C TYR A 12 9.54 26.36 11.93
N ARG A 13 10.75 25.85 11.66
CA ARG A 13 11.62 25.25 12.68
C ARG A 13 11.92 26.22 13.83
N SER A 14 12.06 27.51 13.53
CA SER A 14 12.32 28.55 14.52
C SER A 14 11.19 28.77 15.52
N GLN A 15 9.97 28.30 15.22
CA GLN A 15 8.77 28.50 16.05
C GLN A 15 8.44 27.27 16.92
N VAL A 16 9.24 26.20 16.82
CA VAL A 16 8.96 24.90 17.45
C VAL A 16 10.16 24.49 18.30
N LYS A 17 9.90 23.96 19.51
CA LYS A 17 10.96 23.44 20.37
C LYS A 17 11.60 22.22 19.72
N ALA A 18 12.90 22.03 19.89
CA ALA A 18 13.63 20.92 19.26
C ALA A 18 13.02 19.53 19.53
N ALA A 19 12.44 19.32 20.72
CA ALA A 19 11.77 18.06 21.09
C ALA A 19 10.48 17.78 20.30
N ASP A 20 9.80 18.81 19.81
CA ASP A 20 8.51 18.72 19.11
C ASP A 20 8.68 18.62 17.59
N ILE A 21 9.93 18.62 17.10
CA ILE A 21 10.22 18.53 15.67
C ILE A 21 9.97 17.09 15.20
N PRO A 22 9.11 16.88 14.19
CA PRO A 22 8.83 15.53 13.72
C PRO A 22 10.09 14.83 13.19
N ARG A 23 10.23 13.55 13.51
CA ARG A 23 11.41 12.73 13.14
C ARG A 23 11.72 12.69 11.64
N TRP A 24 10.73 12.92 10.79
CA TRP A 24 10.87 12.91 9.33
C TRP A 24 11.38 14.24 8.75
N VAL A 25 11.50 15.29 9.57
CA VAL A 25 12.06 16.59 9.15
C VAL A 25 13.58 16.53 9.29
N THR A 26 14.30 16.74 8.20
CA THR A 26 15.77 16.73 8.23
C THR A 26 16.34 17.93 9.00
N PRO A 27 17.52 17.82 9.63
CA PRO A 27 18.10 18.90 10.42
C PRO A 27 18.28 20.23 9.65
N SER A 28 18.60 20.16 8.36
CA SER A 28 18.79 21.32 7.48
C SER A 28 17.49 22.01 7.05
N GLN A 29 16.34 21.36 7.23
CA GLN A 29 15.07 21.86 6.75
C GLN A 29 14.52 22.98 7.66
N LYS A 30 14.29 24.17 7.08
CA LYS A 30 13.85 25.38 7.81
C LYS A 30 12.36 25.43 8.12
N PHE A 31 11.53 24.74 7.34
CA PHE A 31 10.08 24.66 7.53
C PHE A 31 9.51 23.36 6.96
N TRP A 32 8.34 22.95 7.40
CA TRP A 32 7.59 21.83 6.82
C TRP A 32 6.11 22.18 6.66
N VAL A 33 5.39 21.41 5.82
CA VAL A 33 3.94 21.57 5.68
C VAL A 33 3.27 21.11 6.98
N THR A 34 2.48 21.99 7.59
CA THR A 34 1.80 21.71 8.87
C THR A 34 0.85 20.52 8.71
N HIS A 35 -0.02 20.57 7.69
CA HIS A 35 -1.08 19.58 7.47
C HIS A 35 -0.69 18.51 6.44
N ARG A 36 0.47 17.86 6.64
CA ARG A 36 1.04 16.90 5.67
C ARG A 36 0.07 15.77 5.31
N GLY A 37 -0.59 15.19 6.31
CA GLY A 37 -1.55 14.09 6.11
C GLY A 37 -2.74 14.53 5.25
N ALA A 38 -3.39 15.63 5.63
CA ALA A 38 -4.53 16.17 4.90
C ALA A 38 -4.14 16.57 3.46
N ARG A 39 -2.96 17.18 3.27
CA ARG A 39 -2.46 17.52 1.94
C ARG A 39 -2.20 16.29 1.07
N ARG A 40 -1.61 15.24 1.63
CA ARG A 40 -1.38 13.98 0.91
C ARG A 40 -2.71 13.34 0.52
N SER A 41 -3.67 13.27 1.44
CA SER A 41 -5.00 12.71 1.15
C SER A 41 -5.74 13.53 0.08
N PHE A 42 -5.71 14.86 0.19
CA PHE A 42 -6.31 15.74 -0.81
C PHE A 42 -5.68 15.53 -2.20
N ASN A 43 -4.35 15.56 -2.29
CA ASN A 43 -3.66 15.34 -3.57
C ASN A 43 -3.99 13.96 -4.14
N ARG A 44 -4.04 12.92 -3.30
CA ARG A 44 -4.39 11.58 -3.75
C ARG A 44 -5.81 11.50 -4.30
N LEU A 45 -6.78 12.11 -3.62
CA LEU A 45 -8.16 12.18 -4.11
C LEU A 45 -8.25 12.98 -5.41
N HIS A 46 -7.54 14.09 -5.49
CA HIS A 46 -7.48 14.93 -6.69
C HIS A 46 -6.88 14.19 -7.89
N GLU A 47 -5.78 13.45 -7.70
CA GLU A 47 -5.21 12.55 -8.70
C GLU A 47 -6.24 11.51 -9.15
N LEU A 48 -6.87 10.78 -8.21
CA LEU A 48 -7.86 9.75 -8.54
C LEU A 48 -9.07 10.29 -9.31
N ILE A 49 -9.52 11.50 -9.01
CA ILE A 49 -10.59 12.19 -9.75
C ILE A 49 -10.12 12.53 -11.17
N ASN A 50 -8.91 13.08 -11.32
CA ASN A 50 -8.35 13.44 -12.62
C ASN A 50 -8.06 12.21 -13.50
N ASP A 51 -7.63 11.12 -12.88
CA ASP A 51 -7.41 9.83 -13.54
C ASP A 51 -8.73 9.14 -13.92
N GLY A 52 -9.89 9.73 -13.58
CA GLY A 52 -11.21 9.18 -13.86
C GLY A 52 -11.52 7.90 -13.10
N THR A 53 -10.82 7.63 -11.99
CA THR A 53 -10.98 6.39 -11.21
C THR A 53 -12.00 6.53 -10.08
N LEU A 54 -12.23 7.75 -9.61
CA LEU A 54 -13.19 8.07 -8.55
C LEU A 54 -14.48 8.61 -9.18
N PHE A 55 -15.63 8.22 -8.62
CA PHE A 55 -16.97 8.60 -9.12
C PHE A 55 -17.25 8.19 -10.58
N THR A 56 -16.67 7.09 -11.06
CA THR A 56 -16.90 6.54 -12.40
C THR A 56 -18.38 6.29 -12.72
N TYR A 57 -19.22 6.09 -11.71
CA TYR A 57 -20.67 5.95 -11.89
C TYR A 57 -21.36 7.22 -12.40
N LEU A 58 -20.78 8.40 -12.20
CA LEU A 58 -21.35 9.65 -12.71
C LEU A 58 -21.11 9.82 -14.21
N ASN A 59 -19.94 9.38 -14.69
CA ASN A 59 -19.53 9.42 -16.09
C ASN A 59 -18.89 8.07 -16.45
N PRO A 60 -19.71 7.02 -16.66
CA PRO A 60 -19.18 5.70 -16.97
C PRO A 60 -18.43 5.72 -18.30
N PRO A 61 -17.28 5.02 -18.41
CA PRO A 61 -16.53 4.94 -19.65
C PRO A 61 -17.35 4.28 -20.76
N GLU A 62 -17.01 4.62 -22.01
CA GLU A 62 -17.70 4.12 -23.19
C GLU A 62 -17.60 2.58 -23.28
N GLY A 63 -18.73 1.92 -23.56
CA GLY A 63 -18.82 0.45 -23.62
C GLY A 63 -19.27 -0.23 -22.33
N VAL A 64 -19.50 0.51 -21.24
CA VAL A 64 -20.14 -0.05 -20.05
C VAL A 64 -21.65 -0.16 -20.28
N THR A 65 -22.15 -1.39 -20.37
CA THR A 65 -23.56 -1.71 -20.63
C THR A 65 -24.38 -1.87 -19.35
N CYS A 66 -23.74 -1.89 -18.18
CA CYS A 66 -24.37 -2.10 -16.89
C CYS A 66 -24.34 -0.85 -15.99
N ASP A 67 -25.29 -0.76 -15.07
CA ASP A 67 -25.35 0.33 -14.09
C ASP A 67 -24.15 0.26 -13.12
N VAL A 68 -23.24 1.22 -13.23
CA VAL A 68 -22.07 1.32 -12.35
C VAL A 68 -22.54 1.84 -11.01
N LYS A 69 -22.36 1.04 -9.96
CA LYS A 69 -22.86 1.38 -8.62
C LYS A 69 -21.94 2.37 -7.92
N SER A 70 -22.53 3.32 -7.19
CA SER A 70 -21.79 4.36 -6.46
C SER A 70 -21.01 3.85 -5.24
N THR A 71 -21.35 2.65 -4.75
CA THR A 71 -20.71 2.05 -3.57
C THR A 71 -20.07 0.71 -3.92
N THR A 72 -18.90 0.45 -3.31
CA THR A 72 -18.22 -0.86 -3.37
C THR A 72 -18.88 -1.92 -2.47
N ASN A 73 -20.02 -1.62 -1.83
CA ASN A 73 -20.73 -2.56 -0.95
C ASN A 73 -21.09 -3.88 -1.65
N LEU A 74 -21.34 -3.87 -2.97
CA LEU A 74 -21.55 -5.10 -3.74
C LEU A 74 -20.27 -5.93 -3.88
N LEU A 75 -19.12 -5.28 -3.97
CA LEU A 75 -17.84 -5.96 -4.02
C LEU A 75 -17.47 -6.51 -2.63
N GLU A 76 -17.57 -5.67 -1.59
CA GLU A 76 -17.18 -6.03 -0.23
C GLU A 76 -18.16 -6.99 0.46
N GLY A 77 -19.47 -6.78 0.29
CA GLY A 77 -20.52 -7.62 0.84
C GLY A 77 -20.92 -8.80 -0.06
N GLY A 78 -20.65 -8.71 -1.37
CA GLY A 78 -20.87 -9.77 -2.33
C GLY A 78 -19.62 -10.63 -2.49
N ILE A 79 -18.88 -10.43 -3.57
CA ILE A 79 -17.79 -11.32 -4.00
C ILE A 79 -16.70 -11.46 -2.90
N ASN A 80 -16.18 -10.36 -2.34
CA ASN A 80 -15.09 -10.42 -1.37
C ASN A 80 -15.50 -11.11 -0.07
N LYS A 81 -16.75 -10.93 0.39
CA LYS A 81 -17.26 -11.64 1.56
C LYS A 81 -17.26 -13.14 1.31
N GLN A 82 -17.78 -13.58 0.17
CA GLN A 82 -17.85 -15.01 -0.16
C GLN A 82 -16.45 -15.64 -0.30
N LEU A 83 -15.51 -14.93 -0.94
CA LEU A 83 -14.11 -15.37 -1.02
C LEU A 83 -13.47 -15.48 0.37
N LYS A 84 -13.68 -14.48 1.25
CA LYS A 84 -13.20 -14.52 2.64
C LYS A 84 -13.83 -15.68 3.43
N ASP A 85 -15.11 -15.98 3.19
CA ASP A 85 -15.82 -17.08 3.85
C ASP A 85 -15.31 -18.46 3.37
N LEU A 86 -15.08 -18.63 2.07
CA LEU A 86 -14.39 -19.83 1.52
C LEU A 86 -12.99 -19.98 2.10
N ALA A 87 -12.23 -18.89 2.14
CA ALA A 87 -10.90 -18.88 2.73
C ALA A 87 -10.96 -19.38 4.18
N ARG A 88 -11.93 -18.90 4.96
CA ARG A 88 -12.11 -19.28 6.36
C ARG A 88 -12.57 -20.72 6.51
N ALA A 89 -13.50 -21.18 5.67
CA ALA A 89 -14.02 -22.55 5.70
C ALA A 89 -12.94 -23.59 5.38
N HIS A 90 -12.00 -23.25 4.51
CA HIS A 90 -10.88 -24.09 4.10
C HIS A 90 -9.55 -23.69 4.78
N ARG A 91 -9.62 -23.10 5.98
CA ARG A 91 -8.44 -22.75 6.76
C ARG A 91 -7.64 -24.01 7.11
N GLY A 92 -6.32 -23.97 6.91
CA GLY A 92 -5.42 -25.11 7.16
C GLY A 92 -5.15 -25.96 5.92
N THR A 93 -5.79 -25.68 4.79
CA THR A 93 -5.38 -26.21 3.49
C THR A 93 -4.12 -25.46 3.01
N PHE A 94 -3.29 -26.11 2.19
CA PHE A 94 -2.19 -25.44 1.50
C PHE A 94 -2.70 -24.23 0.70
N ASP A 95 -1.90 -23.16 0.66
CA ASP A 95 -2.24 -21.89 -0.01
C ASP A 95 -2.66 -22.11 -1.47
N GLU A 96 -1.98 -23.02 -2.18
CA GLU A 96 -2.28 -23.40 -3.56
C GLU A 96 -3.70 -23.97 -3.70
N HIS A 97 -4.08 -24.91 -2.82
CA HIS A 97 -5.42 -25.52 -2.85
C HIS A 97 -6.51 -24.52 -2.47
N GLN A 98 -6.27 -23.69 -1.47
CA GLN A 98 -7.22 -22.65 -1.06
C GLN A 98 -7.47 -21.65 -2.19
N ARG A 99 -6.41 -21.31 -2.93
CA ARG A 99 -6.48 -20.47 -4.13
C ARG A 99 -7.25 -21.18 -5.25
N ILE A 100 -6.97 -22.45 -5.55
CA ILE A 100 -7.70 -23.21 -6.57
C ILE A 100 -9.20 -23.24 -6.25
N ILE A 101 -9.59 -23.43 -4.99
CA ILE A 101 -10.99 -23.39 -4.55
C ILE A 101 -11.62 -22.01 -4.86
N MET A 102 -10.93 -20.91 -4.56
CA MET A 102 -11.40 -19.57 -4.88
C MET A 102 -11.49 -19.33 -6.40
N ASP A 103 -10.47 -19.71 -7.15
CA ASP A 103 -10.43 -19.60 -8.62
C ASP A 103 -11.60 -20.39 -9.23
N TRP A 104 -11.91 -21.57 -8.70
CA TRP A 104 -13.02 -22.40 -9.16
C TRP A 104 -14.40 -21.83 -8.80
N TRP A 105 -14.53 -21.24 -7.62
CA TRP A 105 -15.74 -20.55 -7.22
C TRP A 105 -16.03 -19.31 -8.09
N LEU A 106 -14.99 -18.57 -8.50
CA LEU A 106 -15.09 -17.44 -9.43
C LEU A 106 -15.44 -17.91 -10.85
N TYR A 107 -14.82 -18.99 -11.30
CA TYR A 107 -15.07 -19.58 -12.62
C TYR A 107 -16.57 -19.90 -12.82
N VAL A 108 -17.20 -20.59 -11.86
CA VAL A 108 -18.62 -20.98 -11.95
C VAL A 108 -19.58 -19.79 -11.97
N ARG A 109 -19.11 -18.60 -11.54
CA ARG A 109 -19.90 -17.35 -11.49
C ARG A 109 -19.53 -16.36 -12.58
N THR A 110 -18.65 -16.74 -13.49
CA THR A 110 -18.33 -15.94 -14.67
C THR A 110 -19.44 -16.13 -15.69
N GLU A 111 -19.97 -15.05 -16.26
CA GLU A 111 -21.15 -15.11 -17.16
C GLU A 111 -20.89 -15.93 -18.43
N ASN A 112 -19.69 -15.84 -18.99
CA ASN A 112 -19.27 -16.58 -20.20
C ASN A 112 -17.91 -17.25 -19.95
N PRO A 113 -17.86 -18.37 -19.21
CA PRO A 113 -16.61 -19.03 -18.91
C PRO A 113 -16.11 -19.80 -20.13
N VAL A 114 -14.81 -19.71 -20.41
CA VAL A 114 -14.14 -20.64 -21.34
C VAL A 114 -14.18 -22.06 -20.78
N PRO A 115 -14.07 -23.12 -21.61
CA PRO A 115 -14.07 -24.50 -21.12
C PRO A 115 -13.03 -24.74 -20.01
N PRO A 116 -13.35 -25.54 -18.97
CA PRO A 116 -12.49 -25.73 -17.80
C PRO A 116 -11.07 -26.17 -18.15
N LEU A 117 -10.99 -27.15 -19.05
CA LEU A 117 -9.74 -27.78 -19.46
C LEU A 117 -8.87 -26.80 -20.25
N GLN A 118 -9.48 -25.99 -21.10
CA GLN A 118 -8.77 -24.96 -21.85
C GLN A 118 -8.17 -23.93 -20.90
N LEU A 119 -8.97 -23.43 -19.93
CA LEU A 119 -8.48 -22.50 -18.92
C LEU A 119 -7.35 -23.10 -18.07
N ALA A 120 -7.49 -24.35 -17.65
CA ALA A 120 -6.48 -25.04 -16.86
C ALA A 120 -5.16 -25.15 -17.62
N LEU A 121 -5.20 -25.54 -18.91
CA LEU A 121 -4.01 -25.59 -19.77
C LEU A 121 -3.38 -24.20 -19.95
N GLU A 122 -4.20 -23.18 -20.22
CA GLU A 122 -3.73 -21.80 -20.37
C GLU A 122 -3.07 -21.27 -19.09
N GLN A 123 -3.58 -21.64 -17.92
CA GLN A 123 -3.06 -21.23 -16.61
C GLN A 123 -1.95 -22.15 -16.06
N ASP A 124 -1.53 -23.18 -16.81
CA ASP A 124 -0.64 -24.24 -16.33
C ASP A 124 -1.11 -24.82 -14.98
N PHE A 125 -2.39 -25.22 -14.95
CA PHE A 125 -3.12 -25.71 -13.78
C PHE A 125 -2.99 -24.80 -12.54
N GLY A 126 -2.92 -23.48 -12.76
CA GLY A 126 -2.87 -22.47 -11.70
C GLY A 126 -1.45 -21.97 -11.36
N ARG A 127 -0.39 -22.61 -11.86
CA ARG A 127 1.01 -22.21 -11.59
C ARG A 127 1.34 -20.81 -12.08
N LYS A 128 0.85 -20.42 -13.26
CA LYS A 128 1.04 -19.05 -13.78
C LYS A 128 0.43 -18.02 -12.84
N GLY A 129 -0.77 -18.31 -12.37
CA GLY A 129 -1.46 -17.48 -11.40
C GLY A 129 -0.70 -17.41 -10.08
N GLU A 130 -0.18 -18.54 -9.60
CA GLU A 130 0.59 -18.65 -8.36
C GLU A 130 1.86 -17.82 -8.39
N GLN A 131 2.65 -17.95 -9.46
CA GLN A 131 3.85 -17.15 -9.68
C GLN A 131 3.54 -15.64 -9.64
N LYS A 132 2.43 -15.23 -10.27
CA LYS A 132 1.99 -13.83 -10.27
C LYS A 132 1.62 -13.36 -8.85
N ALA A 133 0.93 -14.19 -8.06
CA ALA A 133 0.58 -13.88 -6.68
C ALA A 133 1.82 -13.78 -5.78
N ARG A 134 2.74 -14.75 -5.87
CA ARG A 134 4.01 -14.72 -5.13
C ARG A 134 4.85 -13.49 -5.50
N ALA A 135 4.92 -13.13 -6.78
CA ALA A 135 5.64 -11.94 -7.25
C ALA A 135 4.99 -10.63 -6.76
N ALA A 136 3.65 -10.56 -6.73
CA ALA A 136 2.92 -9.41 -6.19
C ALA A 136 3.17 -9.25 -4.69
N TRP A 137 3.07 -10.36 -3.95
CA TRP A 137 3.36 -10.38 -2.51
C TRP A 137 4.80 -9.97 -2.23
N ALA A 138 5.79 -10.51 -2.96
CA ALA A 138 7.19 -10.13 -2.80
C ALA A 138 7.40 -8.63 -3.05
N LYS A 139 6.74 -8.03 -4.05
CA LYS A 139 6.78 -6.58 -4.29
C LYS A 139 6.20 -5.77 -3.13
N GLU A 140 5.11 -6.22 -2.52
CA GLU A 140 4.52 -5.58 -1.34
C GLU A 140 5.41 -5.74 -0.11
N GLU A 141 5.97 -6.93 0.11
CA GLU A 141 6.89 -7.21 1.23
C GLU A 141 8.15 -6.33 1.12
N ILE A 142 8.70 -6.14 -0.09
CA ILE A 142 9.81 -5.21 -0.36
C ILE A 142 9.40 -3.77 -0.04
N LYS A 143 8.21 -3.32 -0.43
CA LYS A 143 7.72 -1.97 -0.07
C LYS A 143 7.57 -1.80 1.44
N ARG A 144 7.20 -2.87 2.15
CA ARG A 144 6.97 -2.85 3.59
C ARG A 144 8.27 -2.90 4.40
N ARG A 145 9.25 -3.69 3.97
CA ARG A 145 10.49 -3.97 4.72
C ARG A 145 11.75 -3.32 4.14
N GLY A 146 11.69 -2.83 2.90
CA GLY A 146 12.80 -2.18 2.20
C GLY A 146 13.73 -3.13 1.42
N HIS A 147 13.58 -4.45 1.57
CA HIS A 147 14.48 -5.45 0.96
C HIS A 147 13.76 -6.79 0.69
N ALA A 148 14.20 -7.52 -0.35
CA ALA A 148 13.56 -8.75 -0.85
C ALA A 148 13.80 -10.00 0.02
N ASP A 149 14.84 -9.99 0.84
CA ASP A 149 15.26 -11.06 1.77
C ASP A 149 14.60 -10.93 3.16
N GLY A 150 13.70 -9.96 3.35
CA GLY A 150 12.89 -9.83 4.57
C GLY A 150 13.63 -9.27 5.79
N ARG A 151 14.93 -8.95 5.66
CA ARG A 151 15.68 -8.22 6.67
C ARG A 151 15.10 -6.81 6.86
N PRO A 152 15.19 -6.24 8.08
CA PRO A 152 14.85 -4.84 8.29
C PRO A 152 15.64 -3.98 7.30
N ALA A 153 15.05 -2.88 6.83
CA ALA A 153 15.81 -1.86 6.11
C ALA A 153 17.09 -1.57 6.90
N ALA A 154 18.25 -1.77 6.26
CA ALA A 154 19.53 -1.50 6.89
C ALA A 154 19.54 -0.01 7.24
N TYR A 155 19.35 0.31 8.51
CA TYR A 155 19.67 1.62 9.05
C TYR A 155 21.19 1.70 9.08
N ASP A 156 21.77 2.03 7.94
CA ASP A 156 23.18 2.38 7.84
C ASP A 156 23.31 3.70 7.10
N THR A 157 23.13 4.79 7.85
CA THR A 157 23.72 6.08 7.54
C THR A 157 24.03 6.81 8.85
N GLY A 158 25.29 6.75 9.29
CA GLY A 158 25.85 7.78 10.18
C GLY A 158 26.34 7.32 11.55
N ILE A 159 27.04 6.20 11.65
CA ILE A 159 28.16 6.14 12.60
C ILE A 159 29.41 6.28 11.74
N ASP A 160 29.96 7.49 11.72
CA ASP A 160 31.23 7.75 11.07
C ASP A 160 32.29 6.88 11.75
N SER A 161 32.99 6.05 10.97
CA SER A 161 34.09 5.20 11.46
C SER A 161 35.37 5.98 11.76
N GLU A 162 35.31 7.32 11.81
CA GLU A 162 36.44 8.15 12.20
C GLU A 162 36.56 8.20 13.73
N TRP A 163 37.69 7.71 14.22
CA TRP A 163 38.06 7.78 15.62
C TRP A 163 38.18 9.24 16.07
N ASN A 164 37.37 9.66 17.06
CA ASN A 164 37.38 11.03 17.60
C ASN A 164 38.14 11.08 18.95
N PRO A 165 39.33 11.73 19.02
CA PRO A 165 40.16 11.78 20.23
C PRO A 165 39.61 12.65 21.38
N LEU A 166 38.53 13.40 21.17
CA LEU A 166 38.11 14.46 22.10
C LEU A 166 37.27 13.98 23.31
N LEU A 167 37.14 12.67 23.53
CA LEU A 167 36.37 12.10 24.64
C LEU A 167 37.23 11.65 25.85
N SER A 168 38.44 12.20 26.00
CA SER A 168 39.30 11.95 27.15
C SER A 168 39.57 13.23 27.93
N LEU A 169 38.54 13.79 28.55
CA LEU A 169 38.73 14.71 29.68
C LEU A 169 38.74 13.86 30.96
N GLU A 170 39.93 13.49 31.41
CA GLU A 170 40.11 12.93 32.75
C GLU A 170 39.90 14.02 33.82
N PRO A 171 39.22 13.72 34.94
CA PRO A 171 39.10 14.65 36.05
C PRO A 171 40.42 14.72 36.83
N LYS A 172 40.91 15.94 37.08
CA LYS A 172 41.96 16.21 38.06
C LYS A 172 41.54 15.70 39.44
N ILE A 173 42.37 14.87 40.07
CA ILE A 173 42.39 14.68 41.52
C ILE A 173 43.84 14.70 42.00
N VAL A 174 44.12 15.74 42.81
CA VAL A 174 45.26 16.05 43.72
C VAL A 174 46.67 15.89 43.18
#